data_AF-A0A452GGJ5-F1
#
_entry.id   AF-A0A452GGJ5-F1
#
_cell.length_a   1.000
_cell.length_b   1.000
_cell.length_c   1.000
_cell.angle_alpha   90.00
_cell.angle_beta   90.00
_cell.angle_gamma   90.00
#
_symmetry.space_group_name_H-M   'P 1'
#
loop_
_entity.id
_entity.type
_entity.pdbx_description
1 polymer ?
#
loop_
_entity_poly.entity_id
_entity_poly.type
_entity_poly.pdbx_seq_one_letter_code
_entity_poly.pdbx_strand_id
1 'polypeptide(L)'
;MAAPEERELTAEQTERLLQFQDLTGIESMDQCRHTLEQHNWNIEAAVQDRLNEQEGVPSVFNPPPSRPLQVNTADHRIYSYVVSRPQPRGLLGWSYYLIMLPFRFTYYTLLDIFRFAVRFIRPDPRSRVTDPVGDIVSFIHMFEEKYGRIHPVFYQGTYSQALNDAKRELRFLLVYLHGDDHQDSDEFCRNTLCAPEVITLINTRMLFWACSTNKPEGYRVSQALRENTYPFLAMIMLKDRRMTVVGRLEGLIQPDDLINQLTFIIDANQTYLVSERLEREERNQTQVLRQQQDEAYLASLRADQEKERKKKEERERKRRREEEVQQQKLAEERRRQVRQKCSWEAQQQHWLQALLLPL
;
A
#
# COMPACT_ATOMS: atom_id res chain seq x y z
N MET A 1 -4.59 -36.52 21.49
CA MET A 1 -4.78 -35.60 20.36
C MET A 1 -6.27 -35.37 20.23
N ALA A 2 -6.77 -34.26 20.76
CA ALA A 2 -8.17 -33.86 20.56
C ALA A 2 -8.26 -33.19 19.17
N ALA A 3 -9.22 -33.61 18.36
CA ALA A 3 -9.55 -32.94 17.10
C ALA A 3 -10.02 -31.49 17.41
N PRO A 4 -9.69 -30.49 16.59
CA PRO A 4 -10.22 -29.15 16.78
C PRO A 4 -11.74 -29.20 16.61
N GLU A 5 -12.49 -28.80 17.64
CA GLU A 5 -13.94 -28.63 17.57
C GLU A 5 -14.25 -27.60 16.49
N GLU A 6 -14.90 -28.03 15.40
CA GLU A 6 -15.54 -27.14 14.45
C GLU A 6 -16.66 -26.41 15.18
N ARG A 7 -16.37 -25.20 15.68
CA ARG A 7 -17.40 -24.32 16.22
C ARG A 7 -18.43 -24.06 15.13
N GLU A 8 -19.62 -24.62 15.27
CA GLU A 8 -20.75 -24.39 14.38
C GLU A 8 -21.05 -22.88 14.33
N LEU A 9 -21.09 -22.35 13.10
CA LEU A 9 -21.39 -20.94 12.83
C LEU A 9 -22.89 -20.70 13.03
N THR A 10 -23.26 -19.58 13.66
CA THR A 10 -24.67 -19.18 13.76
C THR A 10 -25.21 -18.78 12.38
N ALA A 11 -26.54 -18.84 12.19
CA ALA A 11 -27.17 -18.51 10.90
C ALA A 11 -26.82 -17.09 10.40
N GLU A 12 -26.71 -16.11 11.31
CA GLU A 12 -26.27 -14.75 10.98
C GLU A 12 -24.79 -14.72 10.55
N GLN A 13 -23.94 -15.54 11.18
CA GLN A 13 -22.52 -15.62 10.83
C GLN A 13 -22.33 -16.26 9.44
N THR A 14 -23.10 -17.29 9.10
CA THR A 14 -23.05 -17.88 7.75
C THR A 14 -23.54 -16.91 6.68
N GLU A 15 -24.58 -16.12 6.96
CA GLU A 15 -25.07 -15.08 6.03
C GLU A 15 -23.99 -14.01 5.79
N ARG A 16 -23.37 -13.50 6.86
CA ARG A 16 -22.28 -12.52 6.74
C ARG A 16 -21.06 -13.06 6.00
N LEU A 17 -20.78 -14.35 6.17
CA LEU A 17 -19.67 -15.02 5.50
C LEU A 17 -19.90 -15.17 4.00
N LEU A 18 -21.11 -15.56 3.60
CA LEU A 18 -21.51 -15.61 2.19
C LEU A 18 -21.49 -14.22 1.55
N GLN A 19 -22.01 -13.21 2.23
CA GLN A 19 -21.98 -11.83 1.74
C GLN A 19 -20.55 -11.29 1.57
N PHE A 20 -19.66 -11.62 2.51
CA PHE A 20 -18.25 -11.28 2.41
C PHE A 20 -17.54 -12.01 1.25
N GLN A 21 -17.89 -13.28 1.02
CA GLN A 21 -17.38 -14.07 -0.10
C GLN A 21 -17.80 -13.47 -1.45
N ASP A 22 -19.06 -13.07 -1.60
CA ASP A 22 -19.57 -12.43 -2.82
C ASP A 22 -18.88 -11.08 -3.08
N LEU A 23 -18.60 -10.30 -2.03
CA LEU A 23 -17.98 -8.98 -2.16
C LEU A 23 -16.46 -9.04 -2.43
N THR A 24 -15.75 -10.03 -1.87
CA THR A 24 -14.29 -10.12 -1.96
C THR A 24 -13.79 -11.11 -3.01
N GLY A 25 -14.65 -11.99 -3.52
CA GLY A 25 -14.32 -13.00 -4.53
C GLY A 25 -13.37 -14.10 -4.02
N ILE A 26 -13.26 -14.30 -2.71
CA ILE A 26 -12.38 -15.32 -2.11
C ILE A 26 -13.09 -16.69 -2.16
N GLU A 27 -12.48 -17.66 -2.83
CA GLU A 27 -13.05 -19.02 -2.95
C GLU A 27 -12.96 -19.85 -1.64
N SER A 28 -12.06 -19.48 -0.73
CA SER A 28 -11.83 -20.21 0.52
C SER A 28 -12.72 -19.72 1.66
N MET A 29 -13.68 -20.55 2.07
CA MET A 29 -14.60 -20.30 3.19
C MET A 29 -13.86 -20.08 4.52
N ASP A 30 -12.78 -20.82 4.75
CA ASP A 30 -11.97 -20.73 5.98
C ASP A 30 -11.22 -19.40 6.11
N GLN A 31 -10.75 -18.86 4.98
CA GLN A 31 -10.10 -17.55 4.96
C GLN A 31 -11.10 -16.42 5.22
N CYS A 32 -12.29 -16.50 4.62
CA CYS A 32 -13.40 -15.58 4.88
C CYS A 32 -13.80 -15.60 6.36
N ARG A 33 -13.91 -16.81 6.94
CA ARG A 33 -14.21 -17.01 8.36
C ARG A 33 -13.18 -16.34 9.26
N HIS A 34 -11.90 -16.66 9.04
CA HIS A 34 -10.81 -16.14 9.87
C HIS A 34 -10.75 -14.61 9.80
N THR A 35 -10.96 -14.03 8.62
CA THR A 35 -10.96 -12.57 8.44
C THR A 35 -12.14 -11.92 9.17
N LEU A 36 -13.35 -12.48 9.04
CA LEU A 36 -14.52 -11.98 9.75
C LEU A 36 -14.40 -12.12 11.27
N GLU A 37 -13.85 -13.22 11.77
CA GLU A 37 -13.60 -13.41 13.21
C GLU A 37 -12.64 -12.35 13.77
N GLN A 38 -11.60 -11.97 13.01
CA GLN A 38 -10.67 -10.90 13.40
C GLN A 38 -11.35 -9.52 13.47
N HIS A 39 -12.33 -9.27 12.61
CA HIS A 39 -13.08 -8.01 12.58
C HIS A 39 -14.39 -8.07 13.38
N ASN A 40 -14.50 -8.98 14.35
CA ASN A 40 -15.70 -9.15 15.18
C ASN A 40 -17.00 -9.27 14.35
N TRP A 41 -16.95 -9.97 13.22
CA TRP A 41 -18.05 -10.15 12.27
C TRP A 41 -18.60 -8.86 11.66
N ASN A 42 -17.80 -7.79 11.61
CA ASN A 42 -18.13 -6.56 10.88
C ASN A 42 -17.67 -6.68 9.42
N ILE A 43 -18.64 -6.87 8.51
CA ILE A 43 -18.37 -7.06 7.07
C ILE A 43 -17.74 -5.82 6.46
N GLU A 44 -18.25 -4.63 6.77
CA GLU A 44 -17.75 -3.38 6.18
C GLU A 44 -16.29 -3.14 6.52
N ALA A 45 -15.93 -3.34 7.80
CA ALA A 45 -14.55 -3.22 8.26
C ALA A 45 -13.63 -4.26 7.60
N ALA A 46 -14.08 -5.52 7.49
CA ALA A 46 -13.29 -6.59 6.87
C ALA A 46 -13.11 -6.37 5.36
N VAL A 47 -14.14 -5.90 4.65
CA VAL A 47 -14.07 -5.59 3.21
C VAL A 47 -13.14 -4.41 2.99
N GLN A 48 -13.27 -3.35 3.80
CA GLN A 48 -12.42 -2.17 3.69
C GLN A 48 -10.94 -2.52 3.94
N ASP A 49 -10.65 -3.33 4.95
CA ASP A 49 -9.28 -3.74 5.26
C ASP A 49 -8.70 -4.61 4.12
N ARG A 50 -9.53 -5.47 3.53
CA ARG A 50 -9.12 -6.29 2.37
C ARG A 50 -8.86 -5.47 1.12
N LEU A 51 -9.69 -4.47 0.85
CA LEU A 51 -9.48 -3.52 -0.26
C LEU A 51 -8.21 -2.69 -0.03
N ASN A 52 -7.98 -2.23 1.21
CA ASN A 52 -6.75 -1.53 1.59
C ASN A 52 -5.49 -2.39 1.38
N GLU A 53 -5.53 -3.68 1.75
CA GLU A 53 -4.44 -4.64 1.49
C GLU A 53 -4.15 -4.81 -0.01
N GLN A 54 -5.20 -4.83 -0.85
CA GLN A 54 -5.05 -4.87 -2.32
C GLN A 54 -4.49 -3.56 -2.88
N GLU A 55 -4.80 -2.42 -2.25
CA GLU A 55 -4.27 -1.10 -2.59
C GLU A 55 -2.84 -0.86 -2.05
N GLY A 56 -2.30 -1.80 -1.26
CA GLY A 56 -0.96 -1.72 -0.68
C GLY A 56 -0.85 -0.75 0.49
N VAL A 57 -2.00 -0.36 1.08
CA VAL A 57 -2.05 0.38 2.34
C VAL A 57 -1.98 -0.66 3.48
N PRO A 58 -1.07 -0.51 4.46
CA PRO A 58 -0.97 -1.47 5.56
C PRO A 58 -2.29 -1.51 6.34
N SER A 59 -2.80 -2.72 6.59
CA SER A 59 -4.01 -2.91 7.39
C SER A 59 -3.79 -2.42 8.82
N VAL A 60 -4.75 -1.65 9.34
CA VAL A 60 -4.67 -1.07 10.69
C VAL A 60 -4.82 -2.17 11.75
N PHE A 61 -5.52 -3.25 11.41
CA PHE A 61 -5.85 -4.35 12.33
C PHE A 61 -4.88 -5.53 12.25
N ASN A 62 -4.05 -5.61 11.20
CA ASN A 62 -3.10 -6.70 11.01
C ASN A 62 -1.72 -6.15 10.59
N PRO A 63 -0.94 -5.57 11.52
CA PRO A 63 0.45 -5.23 11.21
C PRO A 63 1.14 -6.49 10.68
N PRO A 64 1.85 -6.44 9.53
CA PRO A 64 2.47 -7.62 8.97
C PRO A 64 3.35 -8.27 10.04
N PRO A 65 3.30 -9.60 10.22
CA PRO A 65 4.20 -10.27 11.15
C PRO A 65 5.62 -9.84 10.79
N SER A 66 6.48 -9.59 11.78
CA SER A 66 7.90 -9.20 11.63
C SER A 66 8.77 -10.32 11.03
N ARG A 67 8.18 -11.17 10.19
CA ARG A 67 8.87 -12.02 9.25
C ARG A 67 9.53 -11.12 8.19
N PRO A 68 10.81 -11.32 7.86
CA PRO A 68 11.40 -10.61 6.73
C PRO A 68 10.54 -10.88 5.50
N LEU A 69 10.20 -9.84 4.73
CA LEU A 69 9.52 -9.98 3.44
C LEU A 69 10.33 -10.96 2.60
N GLN A 70 9.83 -12.20 2.48
CA GLN A 70 10.47 -13.22 1.66
C GLN A 70 10.15 -12.88 0.22
N VAL A 71 11.18 -12.47 -0.52
CA VAL A 71 11.06 -12.30 -1.96
C VAL A 71 10.93 -13.70 -2.56
N ASN A 72 9.89 -13.94 -3.35
CA ASN A 72 9.76 -15.21 -4.04
C ASN A 72 10.85 -15.30 -5.11
N THR A 73 11.75 -16.27 -4.95
CA THR A 73 12.84 -16.55 -5.88
C THR A 73 12.54 -17.73 -6.81
N ALA A 74 11.42 -18.42 -6.59
CA ALA A 74 10.96 -19.51 -7.43
C ALA A 74 9.96 -18.97 -8.46
N ASP A 75 9.99 -19.54 -9.67
CA ASP A 75 8.98 -19.41 -10.75
C ASP A 75 9.05 -18.20 -11.70
N HIS A 76 10.06 -17.34 -11.62
CA HIS A 76 10.18 -16.21 -12.55
C HIS A 76 11.44 -16.31 -13.41
N ARG A 77 11.40 -15.81 -14.65
CA ARG A 77 12.58 -15.68 -15.52
C ARG A 77 13.57 -14.70 -14.86
N ILE A 78 14.44 -15.22 -14.01
CA ILE A 78 15.49 -14.45 -13.36
C ILE A 78 16.63 -14.31 -14.36
N TYR A 79 16.91 -13.09 -14.80
CA TYR A 79 18.12 -12.80 -15.56
C TYR A 79 19.30 -12.87 -14.59
N SER A 80 20.09 -13.94 -14.69
CA SER A 80 21.31 -14.12 -13.90
C SER A 80 22.52 -13.82 -14.77
N TYR A 81 23.38 -12.91 -14.32
CA TYR A 81 24.65 -12.62 -14.96
C TYR A 81 25.77 -12.90 -13.96
N VAL A 82 26.60 -13.89 -14.29
CA VAL A 82 27.80 -14.25 -13.51
C VAL A 82 29.01 -13.83 -14.32
N VAL A 83 29.80 -12.89 -13.81
CA VAL A 83 30.97 -12.41 -14.54
C VAL A 83 32.01 -13.52 -14.63
N SER A 84 32.37 -13.90 -15.86
CA SER A 84 33.47 -14.83 -16.12
C SER A 84 34.81 -14.12 -15.96
N ARG A 85 35.68 -14.61 -15.07
CA ARG A 85 37.03 -14.07 -14.90
C ARG A 85 37.81 -14.15 -16.21
N PRO A 86 38.56 -13.10 -16.61
CA PRO A 86 39.35 -13.14 -17.82
C PRO A 86 40.37 -14.28 -17.73
N GLN A 87 40.21 -15.30 -18.59
CA GLN A 87 41.17 -16.38 -18.69
C GLN A 87 42.49 -15.84 -19.24
N PRO A 88 43.65 -16.29 -18.73
CA PRO A 88 44.93 -15.90 -19.28
C PRO A 88 44.98 -16.24 -20.78
N ARG A 89 45.21 -15.22 -21.62
CA ARG A 89 45.35 -15.39 -23.07
C ARG A 89 46.82 -15.62 -23.43
N GLY A 90 47.09 -16.68 -24.19
CA GLY A 90 48.43 -17.03 -24.69
C GLY A 90 49.33 -17.76 -23.67
N LEU A 91 50.39 -18.39 -24.18
CA LEU A 91 51.31 -19.23 -23.39
C LEU A 91 52.02 -18.45 -22.26
N LEU A 92 52.33 -17.17 -22.47
CA LEU A 92 52.94 -16.30 -21.46
C LEU A 92 51.98 -15.93 -20.32
N GLY A 93 50.69 -15.75 -20.62
CA GLY A 93 49.67 -15.53 -19.60
C GLY A 93 49.45 -16.79 -18.76
N TRP A 94 49.44 -17.96 -19.40
CA TRP A 94 49.33 -19.25 -18.71
C TRP A 94 50.57 -19.56 -17.85
N SER A 95 51.77 -19.25 -18.33
CA SER A 95 53.01 -19.48 -17.55
C SER A 95 53.08 -18.56 -16.32
N TYR A 96 52.77 -17.26 -16.48
CA TYR A 96 52.69 -16.33 -15.35
C TYR A 96 51.61 -16.77 -14.34
N TYR A 97 50.44 -17.16 -14.84
CA TYR A 97 49.35 -17.64 -13.99
C TYR A 97 49.74 -18.90 -13.21
N LEU A 98 50.36 -19.91 -13.85
CA LEU A 98 50.83 -21.14 -13.21
C LEU A 98 51.91 -20.90 -12.16
N ILE A 99 52.84 -19.98 -12.44
CA ILE A 99 53.93 -19.63 -11.52
C ILE A 99 53.38 -18.88 -10.30
N MET A 100 52.44 -17.96 -10.50
CA MET A 100 51.83 -17.19 -9.40
C MET A 100 50.71 -17.95 -8.68
N LEU A 101 50.18 -19.03 -9.24
CA LEU A 101 49.11 -19.85 -8.66
C LEU A 101 49.42 -20.32 -7.23
N PRO A 102 50.57 -20.96 -6.93
CA PRO A 102 50.88 -21.40 -5.57
C PRO A 102 51.05 -20.23 -4.59
N PHE A 103 51.62 -19.10 -5.02
CA PHE A 103 51.82 -17.92 -4.16
C PHE A 103 50.50 -17.20 -3.86
N ARG A 104 49.63 -17.07 -4.86
CA ARG A 104 48.31 -16.45 -4.71
C ARG A 104 47.39 -17.34 -3.89
N PHE A 105 47.40 -18.64 -4.15
CA PHE A 105 46.64 -19.62 -3.39
C PHE A 105 47.06 -19.63 -1.93
N THR A 106 48.37 -19.75 -1.63
CA THR A 106 48.84 -19.77 -0.23
C THR A 106 48.58 -18.47 0.51
N TYR A 107 48.79 -17.31 -0.11
CA TYR A 107 48.56 -16.02 0.54
C TYR A 107 47.09 -15.80 0.94
N TYR A 108 46.14 -16.06 0.03
CA TYR A 108 44.72 -15.85 0.32
C TYR A 108 44.10 -16.99 1.13
N THR A 109 44.46 -18.25 0.86
CA THR A 109 43.90 -19.38 1.63
C THR A 109 44.38 -19.39 3.08
N LEU A 110 45.64 -19.01 3.37
CA LEU A 110 46.12 -18.90 4.75
C LEU A 110 45.42 -17.76 5.50
N LEU A 111 45.20 -16.61 4.86
CA LEU A 111 44.44 -15.50 5.46
C LEU A 111 42.96 -15.87 5.68
N ASP A 112 42.34 -16.58 4.74
CA ASP A 112 40.95 -17.02 4.86
C ASP A 112 40.78 -18.11 5.91
N ILE A 113 41.70 -19.07 6.00
CA ILE A 113 41.71 -20.09 7.07
C ILE A 113 41.91 -19.41 8.44
N PHE A 114 42.79 -18.41 8.52
CA PHE A 114 43.00 -17.65 9.75
C PHE A 114 41.75 -16.85 10.16
N ARG A 115 41.13 -16.13 9.22
CA ARG A 115 39.86 -15.41 9.46
C ARG A 115 38.73 -16.36 9.83
N PHE A 116 38.64 -17.51 9.17
CA PHE A 116 37.66 -18.54 9.47
C PHE A 116 37.87 -19.13 10.88
N ALA A 117 39.11 -19.39 11.28
CA ALA A 117 39.44 -19.84 12.64
C ALA A 117 39.07 -18.80 13.70
N VAL A 118 39.29 -17.51 13.42
CA VAL A 118 38.85 -16.41 14.30
C VAL A 118 37.32 -16.34 14.39
N ARG A 119 36.61 -16.60 13.29
CA ARG A 119 35.13 -16.64 13.22
C ARG A 119 34.53 -17.86 13.92
N PHE A 120 35.25 -18.97 14.00
CA PHE A 120 34.82 -20.17 14.72
C PHE A 120 34.89 -20.00 16.25
N ILE A 121 35.82 -19.19 16.75
CA ILE A 121 36.04 -18.97 18.19
C ILE A 121 35.15 -17.85 18.76
N ARG A 122 34.68 -16.92 17.92
CA ARG A 122 33.73 -15.87 18.33
C ARG A 122 32.33 -16.15 17.77
N PRO A 123 31.29 -16.37 18.60
CA PRO A 123 29.93 -16.53 18.09
C PRO A 123 29.51 -15.28 17.33
N ASP A 124 29.09 -15.45 16.07
CA ASP A 124 28.78 -14.37 15.14
C ASP A 124 27.58 -13.55 15.70
N PRO A 125 27.78 -12.28 16.11
CA PRO A 125 26.72 -11.48 16.76
C PRO A 125 25.62 -11.02 15.78
N ARG A 126 25.69 -11.42 14.50
CA ARG A 126 24.80 -11.00 13.40
C ARG A 126 23.35 -11.49 13.53
N SER A 127 23.05 -12.36 14.48
CA SER A 127 21.71 -12.95 14.66
C SER A 127 20.69 -12.00 15.30
N ARG A 128 21.12 -10.89 15.93
CA ARG A 128 20.22 -9.92 16.56
C ARG A 128 20.37 -8.55 15.91
N VAL A 129 19.38 -8.18 15.09
CA VAL A 129 19.22 -6.81 14.61
C VAL A 129 18.84 -5.94 15.80
N THR A 130 19.74 -5.05 16.19
CA THR A 130 19.51 -4.10 17.27
C THR A 130 18.98 -2.77 16.73
N ASP A 131 19.51 -2.30 15.60
CA ASP A 131 19.03 -1.11 14.88
C ASP A 131 19.24 -1.23 13.35
N PRO A 132 18.18 -1.56 12.57
CA PRO A 132 18.30 -1.75 11.13
C PRO A 132 18.51 -0.45 10.36
N VAL A 133 18.02 0.69 10.86
CA VAL A 133 18.18 1.98 10.19
C VAL A 133 19.58 2.52 10.46
N GLY A 134 20.06 2.42 11.71
CA GLY A 134 21.42 2.79 12.09
C GLY A 134 22.48 1.99 11.32
N ASP A 135 22.23 0.71 11.04
CA ASP A 135 23.13 -0.11 10.22
C ASP A 135 23.32 0.47 8.81
N ILE A 136 22.23 0.93 8.18
CA ILE A 136 22.25 1.49 6.82
C ILE A 136 22.93 2.85 6.82
N VAL A 137 22.61 3.72 7.77
CA VAL A 137 23.29 5.03 7.92
C VAL A 137 24.79 4.82 8.16
N SER A 138 25.16 3.84 8.98
CA SER A 138 26.57 3.50 9.22
C SER A 138 27.27 2.98 7.95
N PHE A 139 26.57 2.22 7.11
CA PHE A 139 27.09 1.77 5.82
C PHE A 139 27.30 2.94 4.85
N ILE A 140 26.34 3.87 4.75
CA ILE A 140 26.46 5.07 3.90
C ILE A 140 27.67 5.90 4.32
N HIS A 141 27.85 6.15 5.61
CA HIS A 141 29.03 6.89 6.10
C HIS A 141 30.34 6.16 5.79
N MET A 142 30.40 4.84 6.00
CA MET A 142 31.57 4.04 5.64
C MET A 142 31.86 4.11 4.14
N PHE A 143 30.82 4.03 3.31
CA PHE A 143 30.93 4.13 1.85
C PHE A 143 31.48 5.50 1.44
N GLU A 144 30.92 6.58 1.98
CA GLU A 144 31.36 7.95 1.69
C GLU A 144 32.80 8.20 2.13
N GLU A 145 33.23 7.64 3.27
CA GLU A 145 34.59 7.75 3.77
C GLU A 145 35.60 7.00 2.88
N LYS A 146 35.22 5.80 2.40
CA LYS A 146 36.12 4.90 1.65
C LYS A 146 36.19 5.20 0.14
N TYR A 147 35.08 5.63 -0.46
CA TYR A 147 34.92 5.79 -1.91
C TYR A 147 34.58 7.23 -2.33
N GLY A 148 34.14 8.07 -1.40
CA GLY A 148 33.74 9.45 -1.66
C GLY A 148 32.23 9.63 -1.80
N ARG A 149 31.80 10.88 -1.99
CA ARG A 149 30.38 11.30 -2.02
C ARG A 149 29.71 11.17 -3.39
N ILE A 150 30.41 10.60 -4.38
CA ILE A 150 29.90 10.41 -5.74
C ILE A 150 29.36 8.99 -5.82
N HIS A 151 28.06 8.82 -5.61
CA HIS A 151 27.39 7.52 -5.65
C HIS A 151 25.89 7.69 -5.95
N PRO A 152 25.18 6.61 -6.31
CA PRO A 152 23.72 6.65 -6.44
C PRO A 152 23.06 6.98 -5.11
N VAL A 153 21.88 7.60 -5.15
CA VAL A 153 21.17 8.02 -3.94
C VAL A 153 20.72 6.80 -3.14
N PHE A 154 21.35 6.57 -1.99
CA PHE A 154 20.98 5.49 -1.09
C PHE A 154 19.65 5.76 -0.39
N TYR A 155 18.79 4.75 -0.36
CA TYR A 155 17.54 4.76 0.39
C TYR A 155 17.82 4.70 1.89
N GLN A 156 17.41 5.75 2.62
CA GLN A 156 17.65 5.90 4.06
C GLN A 156 16.53 5.26 4.89
N GLY A 157 16.34 3.95 4.75
CA GLY A 157 15.33 3.20 5.50
C GLY A 157 15.53 1.69 5.38
N THR A 158 14.80 0.93 6.18
CA THR A 158 14.99 -0.53 6.26
C THR A 158 14.65 -1.24 4.95
N TYR A 159 15.13 -2.48 4.81
CA TYR A 159 14.83 -3.28 3.61
C TYR A 159 13.32 -3.41 3.36
N SER A 160 12.54 -3.61 4.43
CA SER A 160 11.08 -3.72 4.33
C SER A 160 10.42 -2.41 3.93
N GLN A 161 10.93 -1.27 4.41
CA GLN A 161 10.43 0.05 4.01
C GLN A 161 10.70 0.29 2.51
N ALA A 162 11.92 0.00 2.06
CA ALA A 162 12.28 0.14 0.64
C ALA A 162 11.41 -0.74 -0.27
N LEU A 163 11.09 -1.98 0.15
CA LEU A 163 10.17 -2.86 -0.58
C LEU A 163 8.74 -2.31 -0.63
N ASN A 164 8.22 -1.82 0.49
CA ASN A 164 6.87 -1.27 0.55
C ASN A 164 6.73 0.00 -0.29
N ASP A 165 7.73 0.86 -0.27
CA ASP A 165 7.74 2.09 -1.08
C ASP A 165 7.90 1.78 -2.57
N ALA A 166 8.73 0.80 -2.94
CA ALA A 166 8.82 0.29 -4.30
C ALA A 166 7.48 -0.30 -4.79
N LYS A 167 6.77 -1.04 -3.92
CA LYS A 167 5.43 -1.58 -4.20
C LYS A 167 4.40 -0.47 -4.36
N ARG A 168 4.44 0.56 -3.51
CA ARG A 168 3.50 1.71 -3.55
C ARG A 168 3.68 2.54 -4.81
N GLU A 169 4.92 2.85 -5.16
CA GLU A 169 5.26 3.71 -6.30
C GLU A 169 5.35 2.95 -7.64
N LEU A 170 5.22 1.63 -7.63
CA LEU A 170 5.38 0.77 -8.81
C LEU A 170 6.72 1.07 -9.52
N ARG A 171 7.81 1.07 -8.73
CA ARG A 171 9.18 1.29 -9.19
C ARG A 171 10.04 0.05 -8.98
N PHE A 172 11.11 -0.07 -9.75
CA PHE A 172 12.14 -1.08 -9.50
C PHE A 172 12.90 -0.74 -8.21
N LEU A 173 13.24 -1.76 -7.43
CA LEU A 173 14.14 -1.67 -6.28
C LEU A 173 15.43 -2.40 -6.64
N LEU A 174 16.56 -1.69 -6.62
CA LEU A 174 17.89 -2.26 -6.78
C LEU A 174 18.52 -2.42 -5.41
N VAL A 175 18.77 -3.66 -5.03
CA VAL A 175 19.41 -4.06 -3.78
C VAL A 175 20.88 -4.37 -4.04
N TYR A 176 21.77 -3.65 -3.39
CA TYR A 176 23.21 -3.92 -3.38
C TYR A 176 23.65 -4.51 -2.04
N LEU A 177 24.20 -5.72 -2.07
CA LEU A 177 24.83 -6.33 -0.91
C LEU A 177 26.35 -6.20 -1.04
N HIS A 178 26.93 -5.47 -0.08
CA HIS A 178 28.37 -5.25 -0.02
C HIS A 178 29.03 -6.32 0.87
N GLY A 179 29.97 -7.07 0.30
CA GLY A 179 30.83 -7.97 1.06
C GLY A 179 32.16 -7.29 1.37
N ASP A 180 32.35 -6.78 2.59
CA ASP A 180 33.59 -6.10 3.00
C ASP A 180 34.83 -7.00 2.86
N ASP A 181 34.65 -8.32 3.00
CA ASP A 181 35.73 -9.32 2.94
C ASP A 181 36.05 -9.77 1.50
N HIS A 182 35.26 -9.37 0.50
CA HIS A 182 35.42 -9.84 -0.87
C HIS A 182 36.30 -8.91 -1.68
N GLN A 183 37.34 -9.49 -2.32
CA GLN A 183 38.35 -8.77 -3.11
C GLN A 183 37.78 -7.86 -4.22
N ASP A 184 36.65 -8.23 -4.80
CA ASP A 184 36.08 -7.55 -5.96
C ASP A 184 35.11 -6.40 -5.58
N SER A 185 34.73 -6.29 -4.30
CA SER A 185 33.75 -5.29 -3.84
C SER A 185 34.28 -3.86 -3.98
N ASP A 186 35.55 -3.63 -3.62
CA ASP A 186 36.16 -2.30 -3.62
C ASP A 186 36.33 -1.76 -5.04
N GLU A 187 36.76 -2.62 -5.97
CA GLU A 187 36.91 -2.29 -7.38
C GLU A 187 35.57 -1.95 -8.02
N PHE A 188 34.54 -2.74 -7.73
CA PHE A 188 33.17 -2.49 -8.20
C PHE A 188 32.62 -1.15 -7.70
N CYS A 189 32.79 -0.83 -6.42
CA CYS A 189 32.31 0.45 -5.89
C CYS A 189 32.99 1.63 -6.61
N ARG A 190 34.32 1.59 -6.74
CA ARG A 190 35.12 2.70 -7.31
C ARG A 190 34.91 2.88 -8.81
N ASN A 191 34.97 1.79 -9.57
CA ASN A 191 35.00 1.85 -11.02
C ASN A 191 33.60 1.78 -11.63
N THR A 192 32.68 1.03 -11.01
CA THR A 192 31.37 0.72 -11.59
C THR A 192 30.25 1.51 -10.93
N LEU A 193 30.11 1.45 -9.60
CA LEU A 193 28.98 2.09 -8.91
C LEU A 193 29.09 3.62 -8.90
N CYS A 194 30.32 4.15 -8.78
CA CYS A 194 30.58 5.59 -8.82
C CYS A 194 30.61 6.20 -10.23
N ALA A 195 30.40 5.40 -11.29
CA ALA A 195 30.37 5.90 -12.67
C ALA A 195 29.14 6.82 -12.90
N PRO A 196 29.30 8.03 -13.48
CA PRO A 196 28.21 8.99 -13.65
C PRO A 196 27.00 8.45 -14.43
N GLU A 197 27.25 7.63 -15.45
CA GLU A 197 26.22 7.02 -16.30
C GLU A 197 25.37 6.03 -15.50
N VAL A 198 26.03 5.21 -14.66
CA VAL A 198 25.37 4.26 -13.75
C VAL A 198 24.54 4.99 -12.70
N ILE A 199 25.11 6.04 -12.07
CA ILE A 199 24.41 6.88 -11.09
C ILE A 199 23.14 7.48 -11.68
N THR A 200 23.25 8.04 -12.88
CA THR A 200 22.12 8.68 -13.57
C THR A 200 21.01 7.68 -13.88
N LEU A 201 21.38 6.49 -14.37
CA LEU A 201 20.42 5.41 -14.65
C LEU A 201 19.67 4.98 -13.38
N ILE A 202 20.42 4.71 -12.30
CA ILE A 202 19.85 4.22 -11.04
C ILE A 202 18.91 5.28 -10.44
N ASN A 203 19.36 6.53 -10.29
CA ASN A 203 18.57 7.59 -9.67
C ASN A 203 17.27 7.92 -10.43
N THR A 204 17.28 7.75 -11.76
CA THR A 204 16.13 8.09 -12.61
C THR A 204 15.09 6.97 -12.67
N ARG A 205 15.53 5.71 -12.66
CA ARG A 205 14.67 4.56 -13.00
C ARG A 205 14.27 3.69 -11.80
N MET A 206 14.97 3.76 -10.67
CA MET A 206 14.81 2.81 -9.57
C MET A 206 15.11 3.43 -8.19
N LEU A 207 14.63 2.77 -7.14
CA LEU A 207 15.06 3.02 -5.77
C LEU A 207 16.32 2.18 -5.50
N PHE A 208 17.34 2.78 -4.89
CA PHE A 208 18.60 2.10 -4.62
C PHE A 208 18.77 1.86 -3.12
N TRP A 209 18.85 0.61 -2.73
CA TRP A 209 19.06 0.20 -1.35
C TRP A 209 20.36 -0.59 -1.23
N ALA A 210 21.16 -0.29 -0.22
CA ALA A 210 22.45 -0.95 -0.03
C ALA A 210 22.76 -1.21 1.44
N CYS A 211 23.43 -2.33 1.72
CA CYS A 211 23.88 -2.66 3.06
C CYS A 211 25.12 -3.56 3.02
N SER A 212 25.96 -3.48 4.06
CA SER A 212 27.06 -4.43 4.28
C SER A 212 26.54 -5.71 4.92
N THR A 213 27.03 -6.86 4.45
CA THR A 213 26.68 -8.18 5.02
C THR A 213 27.35 -8.47 6.37
N ASN A 214 28.23 -7.59 6.83
CA ASN A 214 28.75 -7.58 8.19
C ASN A 214 27.75 -7.02 9.21
N LYS A 215 26.77 -6.24 8.75
CA LYS A 215 25.69 -5.71 9.59
C LYS A 215 24.52 -6.73 9.65
N PRO A 216 23.78 -6.79 10.77
CA PRO A 216 22.71 -7.77 10.93
C PRO A 216 21.54 -7.56 9.96
N GLU A 217 21.22 -6.32 9.56
CA GLU A 217 20.21 -6.08 8.50
C GLU A 217 20.67 -6.63 7.14
N GLY A 218 21.90 -6.31 6.72
CA GLY A 218 22.46 -6.81 5.47
C GLY A 218 22.59 -8.33 5.43
N TYR A 219 22.99 -8.95 6.55
CA TYR A 219 23.05 -10.41 6.69
C TYR A 219 21.68 -11.06 6.53
N ARG A 220 20.61 -10.50 7.11
CA ARG A 220 19.24 -11.03 6.94
C ARG A 220 18.77 -10.98 5.49
N VAL A 221 19.06 -9.88 4.79
CA VAL A 221 18.68 -9.71 3.38
C VAL A 221 19.48 -10.67 2.50
N SER A 222 20.76 -10.87 2.81
CA SER A 222 21.60 -11.92 2.21
C SER A 222 20.93 -13.29 2.30
N GLN A 223 20.56 -13.73 3.50
CA GLN A 223 19.89 -15.02 3.68
C GLN A 223 18.56 -15.13 2.92
N ALA A 224 17.83 -14.02 2.74
CA ALA A 224 16.58 -13.99 1.99
C ALA A 224 16.80 -14.09 0.47
N LEU A 225 17.83 -13.44 -0.07
CA LEU A 225 18.13 -13.42 -1.50
C LEU A 225 18.97 -14.63 -1.96
N ARG A 226 19.65 -15.31 -1.02
CA ARG A 226 20.52 -16.47 -1.25
C ARG A 226 21.62 -16.16 -2.29
N GLU A 227 22.46 -15.18 -1.98
CA GLU A 227 23.60 -14.81 -2.81
C GLU A 227 24.71 -15.87 -2.80
N ASN A 228 25.42 -16.02 -3.92
CA ASN A 228 26.56 -16.94 -4.01
C ASN A 228 27.93 -16.23 -3.94
N THR A 229 28.02 -14.97 -4.36
CA THR A 229 29.29 -14.23 -4.50
C THR A 229 29.04 -12.72 -4.42
N TYR A 230 30.06 -11.94 -4.05
CA TYR A 230 30.00 -10.47 -3.99
C TYR A 230 30.90 -9.85 -5.07
N PRO A 231 30.65 -8.62 -5.53
CA PRO A 231 29.46 -7.80 -5.28
C PRO A 231 28.17 -8.48 -5.80
N PHE A 232 27.07 -8.31 -5.08
CA PHE A 232 25.77 -8.87 -5.46
C PHE A 232 24.74 -7.74 -5.64
N LEU A 233 24.07 -7.75 -6.78
CA LEU A 233 22.95 -6.86 -7.08
C LEU A 233 21.70 -7.69 -7.38
N ALA A 234 20.59 -7.33 -6.76
CA ALA A 234 19.28 -7.87 -7.09
C ALA A 234 18.33 -6.75 -7.51
N MET A 235 17.66 -6.95 -8.65
CA MET A 235 16.58 -6.08 -9.08
C MET A 235 15.25 -6.73 -8.71
N ILE A 236 14.42 -6.00 -7.99
CA ILE A 236 13.12 -6.46 -7.47
C ILE A 236 12.04 -5.53 -8.02
N MET A 237 10.89 -6.09 -8.39
CA MET A 237 9.71 -5.32 -8.77
C MET A 237 8.43 -6.01 -8.33
N LEU A 238 7.33 -5.25 -8.36
CA LEU A 238 5.99 -5.81 -8.20
C LEU A 238 5.59 -6.50 -9.50
N LYS A 239 5.29 -7.79 -9.41
CA LYS A 239 4.74 -8.60 -10.49
C LYS A 239 3.66 -9.51 -9.92
N ASP A 240 2.49 -9.59 -10.56
CA ASP A 240 1.36 -10.41 -10.11
C ASP A 240 1.03 -10.16 -8.63
N ARG A 241 1.02 -8.88 -8.22
CA ARG A 241 0.78 -8.39 -6.84
C ARG A 241 1.79 -8.87 -5.79
N ARG A 242 2.90 -9.49 -6.18
CA ARG A 242 3.98 -9.95 -5.30
C ARG A 242 5.32 -9.30 -5.66
N MET A 243 6.13 -8.99 -4.66
CA MET A 243 7.50 -8.53 -4.90
C MET A 243 8.35 -9.73 -5.32
N THR A 244 8.93 -9.66 -6.52
CA THR A 244 9.70 -10.75 -7.15
C THR A 244 11.06 -10.24 -7.60
N VAL A 245 12.09 -11.10 -7.48
CA VAL A 245 13.41 -10.81 -8.05
C VAL A 245 13.34 -11.04 -9.56
N VAL A 246 13.62 -10.00 -10.35
CA VAL A 246 13.64 -10.08 -11.82
C VAL A 246 15.05 -10.14 -12.40
N GLY A 247 16.04 -9.64 -11.66
CA GLY A 247 17.44 -9.64 -12.08
C GLY A 247 18.38 -9.98 -10.92
N ARG A 248 19.42 -10.74 -11.23
CA ARG A 248 20.54 -11.05 -10.32
C ARG A 248 21.85 -10.84 -11.06
N LEU A 249 22.71 -10.00 -10.52
CA LEU A 249 24.04 -9.76 -11.08
C LEU A 249 25.05 -10.12 -9.98
N GLU A 250 25.91 -11.09 -10.27
CA GLU A 250 26.90 -11.62 -9.33
C GLU A 250 28.31 -11.40 -9.90
N GLY A 251 29.18 -10.77 -9.11
CA GLY A 251 30.59 -10.57 -9.43
C GLY A 251 30.92 -9.20 -10.04
N LEU A 252 32.21 -8.98 -10.29
CA LEU A 252 32.76 -7.72 -10.78
C LEU A 252 32.32 -7.40 -12.20
N ILE A 253 31.37 -6.49 -12.38
CA ILE A 253 30.87 -6.08 -13.70
C ILE A 253 31.40 -4.68 -14.07
N GLN A 254 31.69 -4.46 -15.35
CA GLN A 254 32.10 -3.14 -15.87
C GLN A 254 30.90 -2.19 -15.97
N PRO A 255 31.11 -0.86 -15.97
CA PRO A 255 30.03 0.13 -16.04
C PRO A 255 29.08 -0.07 -17.21
N ASP A 256 29.62 -0.24 -18.42
CA ASP A 256 28.83 -0.37 -19.64
C ASP A 256 27.99 -1.66 -19.63
N ASP A 257 28.60 -2.77 -19.20
CA ASP A 257 27.92 -4.05 -19.07
C ASP A 257 26.79 -3.97 -18.02
N LEU A 258 27.03 -3.30 -16.90
CA LEU A 258 26.00 -3.09 -15.87
C LEU A 258 24.83 -2.30 -16.43
N ILE A 259 25.08 -1.21 -17.15
CA ILE A 259 24.04 -0.40 -17.80
C ILE A 259 23.24 -1.24 -18.79
N ASN A 260 23.92 -2.02 -19.64
CA ASN A 260 23.28 -2.87 -20.63
C ASN A 260 22.38 -3.92 -19.97
N GLN A 261 22.87 -4.60 -18.93
CA GLN A 261 22.09 -5.62 -18.20
C GLN A 261 20.89 -4.99 -17.48
N LEU A 262 21.09 -3.86 -16.77
CA LEU A 262 20.00 -3.18 -16.07
C LEU A 262 18.93 -2.70 -17.06
N THR A 263 19.34 -2.07 -18.16
CA THR A 263 18.43 -1.57 -19.21
C THR A 263 17.64 -2.70 -19.85
N PHE A 264 18.30 -3.82 -20.16
CA PHE A 264 17.64 -5.00 -20.71
C PHE A 264 16.55 -5.56 -19.76
N ILE A 265 16.84 -5.66 -18.46
CA ILE A 265 15.88 -6.15 -17.46
C ILE A 265 14.72 -5.15 -17.31
N ILE A 266 15.00 -3.84 -17.32
CA ILE A 266 13.98 -2.79 -17.25
C ILE A 266 13.05 -2.89 -18.46
N ASP A 267 13.59 -2.90 -19.68
CA ASP A 267 12.79 -2.90 -20.91
C ASP A 267 11.94 -4.16 -21.04
N ALA A 268 12.47 -5.32 -20.64
CA ALA A 268 11.74 -6.58 -20.63
C ALA A 268 10.53 -6.57 -19.67
N ASN A 269 10.60 -5.78 -18.60
CA ASN A 269 9.57 -5.76 -17.56
C ASN A 269 8.75 -4.46 -17.48
N GLN A 270 9.12 -3.42 -18.24
CA GLN A 270 8.47 -2.11 -18.18
C GLN A 270 6.98 -2.20 -18.54
N THR A 271 6.62 -3.08 -19.47
CA THR A 271 5.21 -3.31 -19.87
C THR A 271 4.35 -3.75 -18.70
N TYR A 272 4.86 -4.61 -17.81
CA TYR A 272 4.13 -5.05 -16.61
C TYR A 272 3.90 -3.91 -15.61
N LEU A 273 4.90 -3.04 -15.41
CA LEU A 273 4.72 -1.88 -14.53
C LEU A 273 3.72 -0.87 -15.10
N VAL A 274 3.73 -0.66 -16.43
CA VAL A 274 2.80 0.25 -17.10
C VAL A 274 1.37 -0.29 -17.03
N SER A 275 1.16 -1.59 -17.25
CA SER A 275 -0.17 -2.19 -17.13
C SER A 275 -0.73 -2.09 -15.70
N GLU A 276 0.10 -2.36 -14.68
CA GLU A 276 -0.30 -2.21 -13.28
C GLU A 276 -0.62 -0.76 -12.90
N ARG A 277 0.12 0.22 -13.45
CA ARG A 277 -0.18 1.65 -13.25
C ARG A 277 -1.52 2.03 -13.86
N LEU A 278 -1.79 1.59 -15.09
CA LEU A 278 -3.05 1.85 -15.78
C LEU A 278 -4.23 1.22 -15.03
N GLU A 279 -4.11 -0.03 -14.58
CA GLU A 279 -5.17 -0.70 -13.82
C GLU A 279 -5.46 0.01 -12.49
N ARG A 280 -4.40 0.47 -11.79
CA ARG A 280 -4.56 1.24 -10.55
C ARG A 280 -5.23 2.59 -10.80
N GLU A 281 -4.87 3.26 -11.88
CA GLU A 281 -5.47 4.54 -12.26
C GLU A 281 -6.95 4.38 -12.65
N GLU A 282 -7.29 3.33 -13.42
CA GLU A 282 -8.67 3.01 -13.79
C GLU A 282 -9.53 2.73 -12.55
N ARG A 283 -9.01 1.98 -11.57
CA ARG A 283 -9.69 1.72 -10.30
C ARG A 283 -9.93 3.00 -9.51
N ASN A 284 -8.91 3.86 -9.38
CA ASN A 284 -9.04 5.15 -8.70
C ASN A 284 -10.07 6.05 -9.40
N GLN A 285 -10.04 6.12 -10.73
CA GLN A 285 -11.02 6.89 -11.52
C GLN A 285 -12.43 6.35 -11.32
N THR A 286 -12.60 5.03 -11.30
CA THR A 286 -13.89 4.38 -11.04
C THR A 286 -14.41 4.70 -9.63
N GLN A 287 -13.56 4.69 -8.62
CA GLN A 287 -13.92 5.07 -7.23
C GLN A 287 -14.35 6.53 -7.15
N VAL A 288 -13.56 7.45 -7.71
CA VAL A 288 -13.87 8.89 -7.73
C VAL A 288 -15.18 9.16 -8.46
N LEU A 289 -15.43 8.49 -9.59
CA LEU A 289 -16.68 8.65 -10.34
C LEU A 289 -17.89 8.18 -9.53
N ARG A 290 -17.79 7.04 -8.82
CA ARG A 290 -18.87 6.56 -7.93
C ARG A 290 -19.13 7.54 -6.80
N GLN A 291 -18.09 8.04 -6.16
CA GLN A 291 -18.24 9.03 -5.10
C GLN A 291 -18.93 10.32 -5.60
N GLN A 292 -18.56 10.79 -6.79
CA GLN A 292 -19.22 11.96 -7.40
C GLN A 292 -20.70 11.70 -7.73
N GLN A 293 -21.04 10.48 -8.18
CA GLN A 293 -22.43 10.09 -8.43
C GLN A 293 -23.24 10.04 -7.14
N ASP A 294 -22.68 9.47 -6.06
CA ASP A 294 -23.33 9.38 -4.76
C ASP A 294 -23.54 10.77 -4.15
N GLU A 295 -22.55 11.66 -4.24
CA GLU A 295 -22.66 13.06 -3.79
C GLU A 295 -23.74 13.81 -4.57
N ALA A 296 -23.79 13.66 -5.89
CA ALA A 296 -24.81 14.28 -6.74
C ALA A 296 -26.22 13.73 -6.43
N TYR A 297 -26.34 12.42 -6.21
CA TYR A 297 -27.59 11.77 -5.83
C TYR A 297 -28.10 12.29 -4.49
N LEU A 298 -27.24 12.35 -3.46
CA LEU A 298 -27.58 12.88 -2.14
C LEU A 298 -27.97 14.36 -2.21
N ALA A 299 -27.31 15.16 -3.04
CA ALA A 299 -27.69 16.55 -3.26
C ALA A 299 -29.08 16.68 -3.89
N SER A 300 -29.38 15.88 -4.93
CA SER A 300 -30.70 15.84 -5.57
C SER A 300 -31.78 15.40 -4.59
N LEU A 301 -31.52 14.35 -3.80
CA LEU A 301 -32.46 13.83 -2.82
C LEU A 301 -32.81 14.88 -1.76
N ARG A 302 -31.82 15.62 -1.26
CA ARG A 302 -32.05 16.73 -0.32
C ARG A 302 -32.89 17.84 -0.95
N ALA A 303 -32.62 18.19 -2.21
CA ALA A 303 -33.38 19.21 -2.92
C ALA A 303 -34.86 18.81 -3.11
N ASP A 304 -35.11 17.54 -3.46
CA ASP A 304 -36.46 17.00 -3.61
C ASP A 304 -37.20 16.95 -2.27
N GLN A 305 -36.55 16.51 -1.19
CA GLN A 305 -37.10 16.53 0.17
C GLN A 305 -37.44 17.95 0.63
N GLU A 306 -36.57 18.93 0.37
CA GLU A 306 -36.82 20.32 0.75
C GLU A 306 -38.00 20.92 -0.05
N LYS A 307 -38.09 20.60 -1.34
CA LYS A 307 -39.20 21.03 -2.20
C LYS A 307 -40.52 20.43 -1.75
N GLU A 308 -40.52 19.16 -1.35
CA GLU A 308 -41.71 18.49 -0.81
C GLU A 308 -42.14 19.12 0.53
N ARG A 309 -41.18 19.41 1.42
CA ARG A 309 -41.44 20.10 2.70
C ARG A 309 -42.06 21.48 2.47
N LYS A 310 -41.47 22.30 1.59
CA LYS A 310 -42.01 23.62 1.22
C LYS A 310 -43.42 23.52 0.64
N LYS A 311 -43.68 22.52 -0.22
CA LYS A 311 -45.01 22.28 -0.80
C LYS A 311 -46.04 21.87 0.26
N LYS A 312 -45.64 21.08 1.26
CA LYS A 312 -46.51 20.69 2.38
C LYS A 312 -46.84 21.89 3.28
N GLU A 313 -45.83 22.70 3.62
CA GLU A 313 -46.01 23.94 4.39
C GLU A 313 -46.93 24.94 3.67
N GLU A 314 -46.77 25.11 2.35
CA GLU A 314 -47.64 26.01 1.57
C GLU A 314 -49.09 25.51 1.54
N ARG A 315 -49.31 24.20 1.42
CA ARG A 315 -50.64 23.57 1.49
C ARG A 315 -51.28 23.76 2.87
N GLU A 316 -50.54 23.54 3.94
CA GLU A 316 -51.05 23.77 5.30
C GLU A 316 -51.35 25.25 5.55
N ARG A 317 -50.53 26.17 5.05
CA ARG A 317 -50.77 27.61 5.16
C ARG A 317 -52.00 28.06 4.37
N LYS A 318 -52.25 27.49 3.19
CA LYS A 318 -53.50 27.73 2.44
C LYS A 318 -54.70 27.19 3.21
N ARG A 319 -54.61 25.97 3.73
CA ARG A 319 -55.70 25.36 4.52
C ARG A 319 -56.03 26.15 5.78
N ARG A 320 -55.02 26.62 6.54
CA ARG A 320 -55.24 27.50 7.71
C ARG A 320 -55.91 28.82 7.33
N ARG A 321 -55.49 29.46 6.24
CA ARG A 321 -56.13 30.68 5.74
C ARG A 321 -57.58 30.43 5.33
N GLU A 322 -57.87 29.32 4.67
CA GLU A 322 -59.23 28.92 4.32
C GLU A 322 -60.08 28.66 5.57
N GLU A 323 -59.55 27.93 6.55
CA GLU A 323 -60.19 27.68 7.84
C GLU A 323 -60.47 28.99 8.61
N GLU A 324 -59.51 29.92 8.65
CA GLU A 324 -59.65 31.25 9.25
C GLU A 324 -60.74 32.08 8.56
N VAL A 325 -60.77 32.10 7.22
CA VAL A 325 -61.80 32.82 6.45
C VAL A 325 -63.18 32.19 6.68
N GLN A 326 -63.28 30.86 6.74
CA GLN A 326 -64.54 30.17 7.03
C GLN A 326 -65.03 30.47 8.46
N GLN A 327 -64.11 30.46 9.44
CA GLN A 327 -64.42 30.85 10.82
C GLN A 327 -64.92 32.29 10.92
N GLN A 328 -64.28 33.23 10.21
CA GLN A 328 -64.71 34.62 10.17
C GLN A 328 -66.11 34.76 9.56
N LYS A 329 -66.39 34.08 8.44
CA LYS A 329 -67.73 34.07 7.82
C LYS A 329 -68.78 33.53 8.78
N LEU A 330 -68.53 32.39 9.43
CA LEU A 330 -69.45 31.80 10.40
C LEU A 330 -69.68 32.70 11.62
N ALA A 331 -68.63 33.39 12.09
CA ALA A 331 -68.73 34.35 13.19
C ALA A 331 -69.53 35.59 12.78
N GLU A 332 -69.33 36.08 11.55
CA GLU A 332 -70.09 37.22 11.02
C GLU A 332 -71.57 36.87 10.81
N GLU A 333 -71.88 35.67 10.28
CA GLU A 333 -73.24 35.15 10.18
C GLU A 333 -73.90 35.00 11.55
N ARG A 334 -73.19 34.43 12.54
CA ARG A 334 -73.69 34.39 13.93
C ARG A 334 -73.96 35.79 14.49
N ARG A 335 -73.07 36.76 14.25
CA ARG A 335 -73.29 38.17 14.66
C ARG A 335 -74.50 38.80 13.95
N ARG A 336 -74.78 38.45 12.70
CA ARG A 336 -75.97 38.91 11.96
C ARG A 336 -77.24 38.29 12.53
N GLN A 337 -77.25 36.99 12.79
CA GLN A 337 -78.39 36.29 13.40
C GLN A 337 -78.71 36.83 14.79
N VAL A 338 -77.69 37.07 15.62
CA VAL A 338 -77.87 37.69 16.96
C VAL A 338 -78.46 39.10 16.83
N ARG A 339 -77.93 39.94 15.93
CA ARG A 339 -78.48 41.28 15.67
C ARG A 339 -79.94 41.23 15.20
N GLN A 340 -80.28 40.31 14.31
CA GLN A 340 -81.66 40.12 13.87
C GLN A 340 -82.57 39.70 15.03
N LYS A 341 -82.16 38.72 15.85
CA LYS A 341 -82.92 38.31 17.04
C LYS A 341 -83.14 39.47 18.01
N CYS A 342 -82.10 40.22 18.38
CA CYS A 342 -82.26 41.39 19.25
C CYS A 342 -83.17 42.47 18.63
N SER A 343 -83.14 42.68 17.30
CA SER A 343 -84.05 43.62 16.64
C SER A 343 -85.51 43.16 16.67
N TRP A 344 -85.76 41.86 16.50
CA TRP A 344 -87.09 41.25 16.63
C TRP A 344 -87.62 41.35 18.05
N GLU A 345 -86.79 41.08 19.05
CA GLU A 345 -87.14 41.22 20.48
C GLU A 345 -87.45 42.68 20.84
N ALA A 346 -86.65 43.64 20.34
CA ALA A 346 -86.91 45.06 20.53
C ALA A 346 -88.21 45.52 19.84
N GLN A 347 -88.49 45.04 18.63
CA GLN A 347 -89.77 45.29 17.95
C GLN A 347 -90.96 44.70 18.69
N GLN A 348 -90.83 43.48 19.25
CA GLN A 348 -91.87 42.88 20.08
C GLN A 348 -92.11 43.68 21.35
N GLN A 349 -91.06 44.14 22.04
CA GLN A 349 -91.20 44.99 23.22
C GLN A 349 -91.89 46.32 22.89
N HIS A 350 -91.53 46.94 21.76
CA HIS A 350 -92.19 48.16 21.28
C HIS A 350 -93.66 47.94 20.91
N TRP A 351 -93.98 46.82 20.24
CA TRP A 351 -95.37 46.42 19.94
C TRP A 351 -96.18 46.15 21.21
N LEU A 352 -95.61 45.47 22.21
CA LEU A 352 -96.26 45.21 23.48
C LEU A 352 -96.50 46.50 24.28
N GLN A 353 -95.56 47.45 24.24
CA GLN A 353 -95.75 48.78 24.83
C GLN A 353 -96.82 49.61 24.11
N ALA A 354 -96.90 49.52 22.77
CA ALA A 354 -97.93 50.19 21.97
C ALA A 354 -99.34 49.63 22.21
N LEU A 355 -99.47 48.33 22.51
CA LEU A 355 -100.74 47.68 22.89
C LEU A 355 -101.20 47.98 24.33
N LEU A 356 -100.30 48.51 25.17
CA LEU A 356 -100.55 48.85 26.58
C LEU A 356 -100.79 50.34 26.83
N LEU A 357 -100.86 51.17 25.78
CA LEU A 357 -101.27 52.58 25.89
C LEU A 357 -102.81 52.70 25.89
N PRO A 358 -103.45 53.18 26.98
CA PRO A 358 -104.87 53.49 26.96
C PRO A 358 -105.13 54.76 26.15
N LEU A 359 -106.28 54.79 25.46
CA LEU A 359 -106.83 55.90 24.68
C LEU A 359 -106.84 57.24 25.43
#